data_AF-A0A4Q5YW59-F1
#
_entry.id   AF-A0A4Q5YW59-F1
#
_cell.length_a   1.000
_cell.length_b   1.000
_cell.length_c   1.000
_cell.angle_alpha   90.00
_cell.angle_beta   90.00
_cell.angle_gamma   90.00
#
_symmetry.space_group_name_H-M   'P 1'
#
loop_
_entity.id
_entity.type
_entity.pdbx_description
1 polymer ?
#
loop_
_entity_poly.entity_id
_entity_poly.type
_entity_poly.pdbx_seq_one_letter_code
_entity_poly.pdbx_strand_id
1 'polypeptide(L)'
;MLVIAHHNISDPEGFWAGAKEVTKNLPLGMKVHGIFPAKDGKTGTCLWEAENVQEVQAFLDKNASQFAKNFCYEVNVEQSVGLPKFQLEESGVS
;
A
#
# COMPACT_ATOMS: atom_id res chain seq x y z
N MET A 1 -2.02 2.40 -11.24
CA MET A 1 -1.06 1.27 -11.23
C MET A 1 -1.09 0.57 -9.87
N LEU A 2 -0.60 -0.67 -9.79
CA LEU A 2 -0.42 -1.36 -8.52
C LEU A 2 0.98 -1.14 -7.96
N VAL A 3 1.06 -0.91 -6.66
CA VAL A 3 2.30 -0.63 -5.95
C VAL A 3 2.38 -1.52 -4.72
N ILE A 4 3.53 -2.18 -4.52
CA ILE A 4 3.83 -2.83 -3.25
C ILE A 4 4.56 -1.84 -2.37
N ALA A 5 4.13 -1.74 -1.12
CA ALA A 5 4.91 -1.12 -0.05
C ALA A 5 5.40 -2.20 0.92
N HIS A 6 6.71 -2.26 1.11
CA HIS A 6 7.34 -3.04 2.18
C HIS A 6 7.66 -2.13 3.36
N HIS A 7 7.29 -2.59 4.55
CA HIS A 7 7.51 -1.89 5.81
C HIS A 7 8.46 -2.70 6.68
N ASN A 8 9.57 -2.10 7.07
CA ASN A 8 10.42 -2.59 8.16
C ASN A 8 10.14 -1.75 9.41
N ILE A 9 9.44 -2.33 10.37
CA ILE A 9 8.73 -1.61 11.44
C ILE A 9 9.51 -1.74 12.75
N SER A 10 9.94 -0.61 13.31
CA SER A 10 10.63 -0.55 14.60
C SER A 10 9.69 -0.43 15.80
N ASP A 11 8.49 0.12 15.59
CA ASP A 11 7.42 0.21 16.60
C ASP A 11 6.11 -0.35 16.04
N PRO A 12 5.84 -1.66 16.23
CA PRO A 12 4.63 -2.29 15.71
C PRO A 12 3.34 -1.67 16.24
N GLU A 13 3.27 -1.35 17.53
CA GLU A 13 2.04 -0.83 18.13
C GLU A 13 1.70 0.54 17.56
N GLY A 14 2.68 1.45 17.54
CA GLY A 14 2.53 2.79 16.95
C GLY A 14 2.22 2.75 15.46
N PHE A 15 2.94 1.94 14.69
CA PHE A 15 2.72 1.80 13.25
C PHE A 15 1.31 1.32 12.92
N TRP A 16 0.85 0.22 13.55
CA TRP A 16 -0.45 -0.37 13.22
C TRP A 16 -1.63 0.45 13.74
N ALA A 17 -1.49 1.14 14.87
CA ALA A 17 -2.48 2.11 15.33
C ALA A 17 -2.58 3.30 14.37
N GLY A 18 -1.44 3.88 13.98
CA GLY A 18 -1.38 4.98 13.02
C GLY A 18 -1.94 4.59 11.64
N ALA A 19 -1.60 3.39 11.15
CA ALA A 19 -2.08 2.87 9.88
C ALA A 19 -3.63 2.82 9.85
N LYS A 20 -4.27 2.31 10.91
CA LYS A 20 -5.74 2.25 11.00
C LYS A 20 -6.40 3.63 10.88
N GLU A 21 -5.81 4.67 11.46
CA GLU A 21 -6.36 6.03 11.37
C GLU A 21 -6.12 6.63 9.98
N VAL A 22 -4.89 6.52 9.47
CA VAL A 22 -4.49 7.09 8.18
C VAL A 22 -5.26 6.48 7.01
N THR A 23 -5.57 5.17 7.05
CA THR A 23 -6.33 4.51 5.98
C THR A 23 -7.81 4.87 5.92
N LYS A 24 -8.37 5.56 6.93
CA LYS A 24 -9.78 6.01 6.90
C LYS A 24 -10.00 7.12 5.89
N ASN A 25 -8.99 7.96 5.66
CA ASN A 25 -9.06 9.15 4.81
C ASN A 25 -7.82 9.22 3.92
N LEU A 26 -7.77 8.34 2.91
CA LEU A 26 -6.69 8.34 1.93
C LEU A 26 -6.84 9.53 0.95
N PRO A 27 -5.74 10.05 0.41
CA PRO A 27 -5.77 10.99 -0.70
C PRO A 27 -6.57 10.43 -1.88
N LEU A 28 -7.20 11.33 -2.66
CA LEU A 28 -7.86 10.93 -3.90
C LEU A 28 -6.86 10.23 -4.82
N GLY A 29 -7.29 9.16 -5.48
CA GLY A 29 -6.43 8.36 -6.36
C GLY A 29 -5.60 7.29 -5.64
N MET A 30 -5.60 7.25 -4.30
CA MET A 30 -4.97 6.17 -3.53
C MET A 30 -5.99 5.19 -2.97
N LYS A 31 -5.70 3.90 -3.09
CA LYS A 31 -6.49 2.81 -2.49
C LYS A 31 -5.59 1.72 -1.96
N VAL A 32 -5.91 1.19 -0.78
CA VAL A 32 -5.27 -0.02 -0.25
C VAL A 32 -6.13 -1.23 -0.59
N HIS A 33 -5.57 -2.18 -1.33
CA HIS A 33 -6.24 -3.44 -1.68
C HIS A 33 -5.99 -4.54 -0.65
N GLY A 34 -4.85 -4.52 0.01
CA GLY A 34 -4.49 -5.52 1.00
C GLY A 34 -3.39 -5.05 1.95
N ILE A 35 -3.48 -5.51 3.19
CA ILE A 35 -2.48 -5.28 4.24
C ILE A 35 -2.14 -6.65 4.83
N PHE A 36 -0.86 -7.01 4.73
CA PHE A 36 -0.35 -8.33 5.12
C PHE A 36 0.73 -8.13 6.21
N PRO A 37 0.33 -7.97 7.48
CA PRO A 37 1.27 -7.89 8.59
C PRO A 37 1.93 -9.26 8.83
N ALA A 38 3.22 -9.27 9.12
CA ALA A 38 3.89 -10.42 9.71
C ALA A 38 3.31 -10.70 11.11
N LYS A 39 3.40 -11.96 11.56
CA LYS A 39 2.81 -12.39 12.84
C LYS A 39 3.35 -11.62 14.06
N ASP A 40 4.59 -11.16 13.99
CA ASP A 40 5.24 -10.35 15.04
C ASP A 40 5.01 -8.84 14.84
N GLY A 41 4.35 -8.43 13.77
CA GLY A 41 4.04 -7.05 13.43
C GLY A 41 5.24 -6.20 13.00
N LYS A 42 6.46 -6.75 12.92
CA LYS A 42 7.69 -6.02 12.59
C LYS A 42 7.94 -5.86 11.09
N THR A 43 7.15 -6.55 10.29
CA THR A 43 7.15 -6.41 8.84
C THR A 43 5.72 -6.32 8.35
N GLY A 44 5.50 -5.52 7.32
CA GLY A 44 4.22 -5.42 6.64
C GLY A 44 4.43 -5.34 5.14
N THR A 45 3.56 -5.99 4.39
CA THR A 45 3.45 -5.79 2.95
C THR A 45 2.06 -5.26 2.64
N CYS A 46 1.97 -4.16 1.92
CA CYS A 46 0.70 -3.59 1.50
C CYS A 46 0.63 -3.54 -0.02
N LEU A 47 -0.53 -3.90 -0.57
CA LEU A 47 -0.85 -3.70 -1.99
C LEU A 47 -1.68 -2.43 -2.13
N TRP A 48 -1.16 -1.47 -2.89
CA TRP A 48 -1.76 -0.18 -3.15
C TRP A 48 -2.15 -0.06 -4.63
N GLU A 49 -3.12 0.80 -4.89
CA GLU A 49 -3.38 1.39 -6.19
C GLU A 49 -3.19 2.91 -6.08
N ALA A 50 -2.45 3.48 -7.03
CA ALA A 50 -2.09 4.90 -7.10
C ALA A 50 -1.76 5.31 -8.54
N GLU A 51 -1.55 6.61 -8.80
CA GLU A 51 -1.10 7.10 -10.11
C GLU A 51 0.36 6.75 -10.39
N ASN A 52 1.22 6.78 -9.37
CA ASN A 52 2.64 6.41 -9.47
C ASN A 52 3.20 5.89 -8.12
N VAL A 53 4.38 5.26 -8.17
CA VAL A 53 5.07 4.72 -6.98
C VAL A 53 5.50 5.82 -6.02
N GLN A 54 5.92 6.97 -6.55
CA GLN A 54 6.48 8.07 -5.76
C GLN A 54 5.45 8.67 -4.81
N GLU A 55 4.19 8.74 -5.23
CA GLU A 55 3.09 9.18 -4.38
C GLU A 55 2.90 8.28 -3.15
N VAL A 56 2.91 6.95 -3.35
CA VAL A 56 2.78 5.99 -2.24
C VAL A 56 3.99 6.10 -1.31
N GLN A 57 5.21 6.21 -1.86
CA GLN A 57 6.43 6.41 -1.07
C GLN A 57 6.35 7.70 -0.24
N ALA A 58 6.03 8.84 -0.86
CA ALA A 58 5.95 10.13 -0.19
C ALA A 58 4.86 10.15 0.90
N PHE A 59 3.73 9.50 0.64
CA PHE A 59 2.67 9.33 1.62
C PHE A 59 3.14 8.54 2.85
N LEU A 60 3.82 7.42 2.64
CA LEU A 60 4.33 6.59 3.73
C LEU A 60 5.48 7.27 4.48
N ASP A 61 6.36 7.97 3.78
CA ASP A 61 7.44 8.73 4.41
C ASP A 61 6.89 9.86 5.29
N LYS A 62 5.79 10.50 4.88
CA LYS A 62 5.14 11.53 5.68
C LYS A 62 4.45 10.96 6.93
N ASN A 63 3.77 9.81 6.82
CA ASN A 63 2.86 9.34 7.85
C ASN A 63 3.43 8.21 8.74
N ALA A 64 4.43 7.47 8.26
CA ALA A 64 4.90 6.25 8.91
C ALA A 64 6.42 6.20 9.14
N SER A 65 7.20 7.17 8.64
CA SER A 65 8.67 7.19 8.79
C SER A 65 9.16 7.18 10.24
N GLN A 66 8.35 7.72 11.17
CA GLN A 66 8.66 7.67 12.59
C GLN A 66 8.64 6.26 13.20
N PHE A 67 7.92 5.31 12.56
CA PHE A 67 7.74 3.94 13.06
C PHE A 67 8.36 2.87 12.17
N ALA A 68 8.65 3.20 10.91
CA ALA A 68 9.10 2.22 9.92
C ALA A 68 9.95 2.84 8.82
N LYS A 69 10.83 2.02 8.23
CA LYS A 69 11.43 2.30 6.92
C LYS A 69 10.57 1.67 5.84
N ASN A 70 10.19 2.45 4.85
CA ASN A 70 9.28 2.03 3.79
C ASN A 70 10.02 1.96 2.45
N PHE A 71 9.68 0.97 1.65
CA PHE A 71 10.18 0.83 0.29
C PHE A 71 9.04 0.47 -0.65
N CYS A 72 8.81 1.30 -1.66
CA CYS A 72 7.74 1.12 -2.63
C CYS A 72 8.27 0.77 -4.03
N TYR A 73 7.55 -0.10 -4.74
CA TYR A 73 7.85 -0.42 -6.13
C TYR A 73 6.58 -0.77 -6.91
N GLU A 74 6.61 -0.53 -8.23
CA GLU A 74 5.52 -0.88 -9.13
C GLU A 74 5.44 -2.40 -9.30
N VAL A 75 4.22 -2.93 -9.29
CA VAL A 75 3.96 -4.35 -9.54
C VAL A 75 4.04 -4.62 -11.04
N ASN A 76 4.79 -5.66 -11.42
CA ASN A 76 4.69 -6.23 -12.76
C ASN A 76 3.35 -6.99 -12.91
N VAL A 77 2.34 -6.31 -13.43
CA VAL A 77 0.96 -6.85 -13.56
C VAL A 77 0.92 -8.08 -14.45
N GLU A 78 1.71 -8.12 -15.54
CA GLU A 78 1.71 -9.21 -16.51
C GLU A 78 2.22 -10.54 -15.95
N GLN A 79 3.11 -10.48 -14.96
CA GLN A 79 3.68 -11.66 -14.30
C GLN A 79 3.02 -11.98 -12.95
N SER A 80 2.05 -11.18 -12.54
CA SER A 80 1.40 -11.33 -11.25
C SER A 80 0.21 -12.29 -11.31
N VAL A 81 -0.02 -13.01 -10.23
CA VAL A 81 -1.16 -13.93 -10.08
C VAL A 81 -1.95 -13.53 -8.84
N GLY A 82 -3.29 -13.62 -8.90
CA GLY A 82 -4.16 -13.33 -7.76
C GLY A 82 -4.37 -11.84 -7.49
N LEU A 83 -4.21 -11.00 -8.51
CA LEU A 83 -4.45 -9.56 -8.39
C LEU A 83 -5.91 -9.25 -8.02
N PRO A 84 -6.17 -8.16 -7.28
CA PRO A 84 -7.53 -7.70 -7.02
C PRO A 84 -8.25 -7.37 -8.33
N LYS A 85 -9.58 -7.54 -8.35
CA LYS A 85 -10.38 -7.07 -9.47
C LYS A 85 -10.32 -5.54 -9.48
N PHE A 86 -9.71 -4.99 -10.52
CA PHE A 86 -9.82 -3.57 -10.79
C PHE A 86 -11.26 -3.25 -11.18
N GLN A 87 -11.80 -2.14 -10.70
CA GLN A 87 -12.77 -1.40 -11.51
C GLN A 87 -11.97 -0.69 -12.61
N LEU A 88 -11.41 -1.47 -13.54
CA LEU A 88 -11.35 -0.95 -14.89
C LEU A 88 -12.81 -0.90 -15.29
N GLU A 89 -13.36 0.30 -15.42
CA GLU A 89 -14.63 0.47 -16.12
C GLU A 89 -14.63 -0.46 -17.32
N GLU A 90 -15.75 -1.17 -17.49
CA GLU A 90 -16.14 -1.90 -18.68
C GLU A 90 -16.03 -0.96 -19.90
N SER A 91 -14.80 -0.70 -20.34
CA SER A 91 -14.45 -0.05 -21.59
C SER A 91 -14.32 -1.17 -22.61
N GLY A 92 -15.45 -1.83 -22.84
CA GLY A 92 -15.54 -3.05 -23.62
C GLY A 92 -16.96 -3.35 -23.99
N VAL A 93 -17.54 -2.45 -24.79
CA VAL A 93 -18.53 -2.71 -25.84
C VAL A 93 -18.97 -4.18 -25.94
N SER A 94 -20.26 -4.43 -25.67
CA SER A 94 -21.06 -5.42 -26.39
C SER A 94 -22.42 -4.82 -26.70
#